data_AF-A0A2V5XVR8-F1
#
_entry.id   AF-A0A2V5XVR8-F1
#
_cell.length_a   1.000
_cell.length_b   1.000
_cell.length_c   1.000
_cell.angle_alpha   90.00
_cell.angle_beta   90.00
_cell.angle_gamma   90.00
#
_symmetry.space_group_name_H-M   'P 1'
#
loop_
_entity.id
_entity.type
_entity.pdbx_description
1 polymer ?
#
loop_
_entity_poly.entity_id
_entity_poly.type
_entity_poly.pdbx_seq_one_letter_code
_entity_poly.pdbx_strand_id
1 'polypeptide(L)'
;YVYYNHAAHVNRGISCFSCHGPVNRMPVVYQAKPHSMAWCLECHRHPENFLRPEDQVFNLDWKPEDVKPVEFVAKYGQPSDAREDFSKKKKLTQTQIGQTLKERWNITPPQNCQGCHR
;
A
#
# COMPACT_ATOMS: atom_id res chain seq x y z
N TYR A 1 2.95 -22.92 10.90
CA TYR A 1 1.90 -22.68 9.88
C TYR A 1 1.54 -21.19 9.86
N VAL A 2 0.78 -20.70 8.87
CA VAL A 2 0.42 -19.27 8.73
C VAL A 2 -1.08 -19.16 8.49
N TYR A 3 -1.71 -18.17 9.14
CA TYR A 3 -3.06 -17.73 8.85
C TYR A 3 -3.02 -16.35 8.18
N TYR A 4 -3.44 -16.29 6.93
CA TYR A 4 -3.51 -15.05 6.16
C TYR A 4 -4.94 -14.52 6.11
N ASN A 5 -5.12 -13.21 6.25
CA ASN A 5 -6.44 -12.55 6.20
C ASN A 5 -6.46 -11.50 5.08
N HIS A 6 -7.11 -11.79 3.95
CA HIS A 6 -7.24 -10.85 2.82
C HIS A 6 -7.88 -9.51 3.23
N ALA A 7 -8.95 -9.55 4.03
CA ALA A 7 -9.69 -8.35 4.42
C ALA A 7 -8.83 -7.36 5.22
N ALA A 8 -7.90 -7.87 6.04
CA ALA A 8 -6.98 -7.02 6.80
C ALA A 8 -6.05 -6.20 5.90
N HIS A 9 -5.74 -6.68 4.69
CA HIS A 9 -4.82 -6.02 3.76
C HIS A 9 -5.59 -5.12 2.78
N VAL A 10 -6.61 -5.67 2.11
CA VAL A 10 -7.39 -4.95 1.09
C VAL A 10 -8.09 -3.73 1.69
N ASN A 11 -8.69 -3.87 2.87
CA ASN A 11 -9.38 -2.76 3.55
C ASN A 11 -8.41 -1.68 4.05
N ARG A 12 -7.09 -1.92 3.99
CA ARG A 12 -6.04 -0.99 4.40
C ARG A 12 -5.22 -0.46 3.24
N GLY A 13 -5.73 -0.54 2.02
CA GLY A 13 -5.10 0.11 0.87
C GLY A 13 -4.04 -0.74 0.17
N ILE A 14 -3.97 -2.05 0.43
CA ILE A 14 -3.05 -2.96 -0.27
C ILE A 14 -3.76 -3.58 -1.47
N SER A 15 -3.26 -3.28 -2.68
CA SER A 15 -3.79 -3.80 -3.93
C SER A 15 -3.44 -5.27 -4.15
N CYS A 16 -4.32 -5.99 -4.86
CA CYS A 16 -4.06 -7.33 -5.39
C CYS A 16 -2.75 -7.37 -6.20
N PHE A 17 -2.44 -6.30 -6.93
CA PHE A 17 -1.24 -6.20 -7.76
C PHE A 17 0.05 -6.38 -6.95
N SER A 18 0.11 -5.85 -5.72
CA SER A 18 1.33 -5.90 -4.89
C SER A 18 1.69 -7.33 -4.51
N CYS A 19 0.69 -8.21 -4.31
CA CYS A 19 0.87 -9.59 -3.89
C CYS A 19 0.82 -10.59 -5.06
N HIS A 20 -0.06 -10.38 -6.03
CA HIS A 20 -0.31 -11.33 -7.11
C HIS A 20 0.28 -10.89 -8.46
N GLY A 21 0.83 -9.68 -8.56
CA GLY A 21 1.32 -9.13 -9.82
C GLY A 21 0.19 -8.72 -10.77
N PRO A 22 0.50 -8.54 -12.07
CA PRO A 22 -0.45 -8.08 -13.08
C PRO A 22 -1.39 -9.22 -13.52
N VAL A 23 -2.24 -9.72 -12.61
CA VAL A 23 -3.15 -10.85 -12.88
C VAL A 23 -4.10 -10.60 -14.06
N ASN A 24 -4.43 -9.34 -14.34
CA ASN A 24 -5.18 -8.93 -15.53
C ASN A 24 -4.46 -9.21 -16.86
N ARG A 25 -3.15 -9.47 -16.83
CA ARG A 25 -2.30 -9.75 -17.99
C ARG A 25 -1.69 -11.15 -17.93
N MET A 26 -2.13 -12.00 -17.00
CA MET A 26 -1.68 -13.38 -16.89
C MET A 26 -2.66 -14.29 -17.65
N PRO A 27 -2.28 -14.87 -18.80
CA PRO A 27 -3.14 -15.84 -19.49
C PRO A 27 -3.42 -17.07 -18.64
N VAL A 28 -2.45 -17.45 -17.80
CA VAL A 28 -2.56 -18.47 -16.76
C VAL A 28 -1.92 -17.90 -15.50
N VAL A 29 -2.61 -18.03 -14.36
CA VAL A 29 -2.10 -17.51 -13.08
C VAL A 29 -0.84 -18.26 -12.67
N TYR A 30 0.18 -17.50 -12.25
CA TYR A 30 1.39 -18.03 -11.67
C TYR A 30 1.76 -17.24 -10.41
N GLN A 31 2.69 -17.79 -9.63
CA GLN A 31 3.18 -17.14 -8.43
C GLN A 31 4.17 -16.02 -8.80
N ALA A 32 3.68 -14.77 -8.91
CA ALA A 32 4.50 -13.62 -9.25
C ALA A 32 5.37 -13.10 -8.10
N LYS A 33 5.04 -13.43 -6.85
CA LYS A 33 5.76 -13.03 -5.62
C LYS A 33 6.06 -14.26 -4.77
N PRO A 34 7.18 -14.29 -4.04
CA PRO A 34 7.60 -15.49 -3.31
C PRO A 34 6.70 -15.86 -2.14
N HIS A 35 5.92 -14.91 -1.60
CA HIS A 35 5.04 -15.11 -0.42
C HIS A 35 5.76 -15.74 0.78
N SER A 36 7.07 -15.49 0.90
CA SER A 36 7.87 -15.91 2.05
C SER A 36 7.68 -14.97 3.23
N MET A 37 7.97 -15.43 4.44
CA MET A 37 7.89 -14.60 5.65
C MET A 37 8.72 -13.32 5.53
N ALA A 38 9.96 -13.40 5.00
CA ALA A 38 10.82 -12.23 4.83
C ALA A 38 10.19 -11.20 3.87
N TRP A 39 9.55 -11.66 2.80
CA TRP A 39 8.84 -10.80 1.85
C TRP A 39 7.61 -10.13 2.50
N CYS A 40 6.84 -10.86 3.30
CA CYS A 40 5.72 -10.28 4.04
C CYS A 40 6.19 -9.22 5.05
N LEU A 41 7.27 -9.52 5.79
CA LEU A 41 7.81 -8.61 6.80
C LEU A 41 8.39 -7.33 6.22
N GLU A 42 8.91 -7.36 4.99
CA GLU A 42 9.34 -6.14 4.30
C GLU A 42 8.18 -5.15 4.16
N CYS A 43 7.02 -5.63 3.70
CA CYS A 43 5.82 -4.79 3.64
C CYS A 43 5.31 -4.37 5.02
N HIS A 44 5.42 -5.23 6.05
CA HIS A 44 4.97 -4.88 7.39
C HIS A 44 5.87 -3.83 8.07
N ARG A 45 7.16 -3.80 7.71
CA ARG A 45 8.12 -2.78 8.17
C ARG A 45 7.95 -1.46 7.43
N HIS A 46 7.70 -1.54 6.13
CA HIS A 46 7.62 -0.38 5.24
C HIS A 46 6.32 -0.36 4.42
N PRO A 47 5.13 -0.31 5.06
CA PRO A 47 3.85 -0.35 4.36
C PRO A 47 3.67 0.85 3.41
N GLU A 48 4.27 2.00 3.72
CA GLU A 48 4.26 3.20 2.88
C GLU A 48 4.72 2.97 1.43
N ASN A 49 5.52 1.94 1.18
CA ASN A 49 5.97 1.60 -0.17
C ASN A 49 4.92 0.87 -1.00
N PHE A 50 3.77 0.50 -0.42
CA PHE A 50 2.75 -0.34 -1.05
C PHE A 50 1.32 0.17 -0.91
N LEU A 51 1.07 1.10 0.01
CA LEU A 51 -0.24 1.68 0.26
C LEU A 51 -0.75 2.52 -0.92
N ARG A 52 -2.04 2.41 -1.19
CA ARG A 52 -2.75 3.16 -2.24
C ARG A 52 -4.05 3.76 -1.69
N PRO A 53 -4.59 4.81 -2.33
CA PRO A 53 -5.94 5.29 -2.07
C PRO A 53 -6.98 4.16 -2.12
N GLU A 54 -8.01 4.22 -1.28
CA GLU A 54 -9.00 3.14 -1.13
C GLU A 54 -9.78 2.84 -2.42
N ASP A 55 -9.99 3.86 -3.25
CA ASP A 55 -10.64 3.76 -4.56
C ASP A 55 -9.73 3.15 -5.64
N GLN A 56 -8.44 2.99 -5.35
CA GLN A 56 -7.44 2.47 -6.28
C GLN A 56 -6.93 1.07 -5.91
N VAL A 57 -7.48 0.46 -4.85
CA VAL A 57 -7.07 -0.88 -4.38
C VAL A 57 -7.26 -1.95 -5.45
N PHE A 58 -8.38 -1.89 -6.18
CA PHE A 58 -8.70 -2.84 -7.25
C PHE A 58 -8.21 -2.40 -8.64
N ASN A 59 -7.60 -1.21 -8.75
CA ASN A 59 -6.99 -0.75 -9.97
C ASN A 59 -5.58 -1.34 -10.12
N LEU A 60 -5.45 -2.35 -10.98
CA LEU A 60 -4.19 -3.07 -11.20
C LEU A 60 -3.18 -2.29 -12.03
N ASP A 61 -3.62 -1.25 -12.75
CA ASP A 61 -2.77 -0.40 -13.58
C ASP A 61 -2.41 0.94 -12.90
N TRP A 62 -2.89 1.15 -11.66
CA TRP A 62 -2.61 2.36 -10.88
C TRP A 62 -1.12 2.60 -10.69
N LYS A 63 -0.73 3.86 -10.84
CA LYS A 63 0.61 4.34 -10.52
C LYS A 63 0.56 5.58 -9.62
N PRO A 64 1.59 5.81 -8.79
CA PRO A 64 1.71 7.03 -7.98
C PRO A 64 1.55 8.32 -8.79
N GLU A 65 1.97 8.33 -10.07
CA GLU A 65 1.89 9.51 -10.92
C GLU A 65 0.48 9.88 -11.35
N ASP A 66 -0.49 8.95 -11.22
CA ASP A 66 -1.90 9.20 -11.52
C ASP A 66 -2.58 10.01 -10.41
N VAL A 67 -1.95 10.10 -9.23
CA VAL A 67 -2.46 10.87 -8.09
C VAL A 67 -2.25 12.36 -8.33
N LYS A 68 -3.36 13.10 -8.32
CA LYS A 68 -3.34 14.56 -8.35
C LYS A 68 -3.06 15.11 -6.95
N PRO A 69 -1.95 15.83 -6.73
CA PRO A 69 -1.51 16.18 -5.38
C PRO A 69 -2.49 17.09 -4.61
N VAL A 70 -3.12 18.05 -5.29
CA VAL A 70 -4.13 18.94 -4.69
C VAL A 70 -5.34 18.15 -4.15
N GLU A 71 -5.90 17.27 -4.98
CA GLU A 71 -7.07 16.45 -4.61
C GLU A 71 -6.70 15.45 -3.49
N PHE A 72 -5.51 14.86 -3.58
CA PHE A 72 -5.00 13.93 -2.57
C PHE A 72 -4.85 14.60 -1.21
N VAL A 73 -4.19 15.77 -1.15
CA VAL A 73 -4.00 16.50 0.10
C VAL A 73 -5.32 17.00 0.67
N ALA A 74 -6.25 17.45 -0.16
CA ALA A 74 -7.59 17.83 0.30
C ALA A 74 -8.34 16.67 0.97
N LYS A 75 -8.16 15.43 0.48
CA LYS A 75 -8.85 14.24 0.99
C LYS A 75 -8.15 13.59 2.18
N TYR A 76 -6.83 13.40 2.10
CA TYR A 76 -6.06 12.62 3.07
C TYR A 76 -5.18 13.47 3.98
N GLY A 77 -4.96 14.74 3.63
CA GLY A 77 -3.99 15.60 4.29
C GLY A 77 -2.57 15.38 3.79
N GLN A 78 -1.60 15.71 4.62
CA GLN A 78 -0.18 15.46 4.40
C GLN A 78 0.45 14.99 5.72
N PRO A 79 1.60 14.30 5.68
CA PRO A 79 2.27 13.82 6.87
C PRO A 79 2.62 14.96 7.83
N SER A 80 2.58 14.67 9.12
CA SER A 80 2.88 15.65 10.18
C SER A 80 4.32 16.20 10.11
N ASP A 81 5.24 15.41 9.57
CA ASP A 81 6.66 15.76 9.38
C ASP A 81 6.96 16.36 7.98
N ALA A 82 5.93 16.63 7.18
CA ALA A 82 6.10 17.15 5.83
C ALA A 82 6.81 18.50 5.83
N ARG A 83 8.01 18.55 5.23
CA ARG A 83 8.82 19.77 5.08
C ARG A 83 8.32 20.73 4.00
N GLU A 84 7.44 20.24 3.13
CA GLU A 84 6.92 20.97 1.97
C GLU A 84 5.42 20.73 1.86
N ASP A 85 4.72 21.71 1.29
CA ASP A 85 3.29 21.60 0.97
C ASP A 85 3.09 20.64 -0.22
N PHE A 86 2.48 19.48 0.05
CA PHE A 86 2.30 18.44 -0.96
C PHE A 86 1.27 18.86 -2.03
N SER A 87 0.36 19.79 -1.72
CA SER A 87 -0.64 20.25 -2.69
C SER A 87 -0.01 21.03 -3.84
N LYS A 88 1.16 21.64 -3.61
CA LYS A 88 1.91 22.41 -4.60
C LYS A 88 2.84 21.56 -5.45
N LYS A 89 2.98 20.27 -5.14
CA LYS A 89 3.84 19.37 -5.91
C LYS A 89 3.22 19.06 -7.27
N LYS A 90 4.08 18.85 -8.27
CA LYS A 90 3.66 18.38 -9.59
C LYS A 90 3.24 16.92 -9.57
N LYS A 91 3.93 16.09 -8.78
CA LYS A 91 3.69 14.66 -8.59
C LYS A 91 4.04 14.26 -7.16
N LEU A 92 3.33 13.29 -6.62
CA LEU A 92 3.72 12.63 -5.37
C LEU A 92 4.45 11.32 -5.67
N THR A 93 5.39 10.96 -4.81
CA THR A 93 6.03 9.64 -4.86
C THR A 93 5.18 8.60 -4.14
N GLN A 94 5.42 7.32 -4.41
CA GLN A 94 4.77 6.21 -3.69
C GLN A 94 4.93 6.38 -2.17
N THR A 95 6.14 6.67 -1.68
CA THR A 95 6.40 6.83 -0.26
C THR A 95 5.66 8.04 0.33
N GLN A 96 5.53 9.16 -0.39
CA GLN A 96 4.76 10.33 0.07
C GLN A 96 3.27 10.00 0.21
N ILE A 97 2.70 9.33 -0.79
CA ILE A 97 1.31 8.84 -0.75
C ILE A 97 1.15 7.89 0.44
N GLY A 98 2.00 6.87 0.51
CA GLY A 98 1.89 5.82 1.52
C GLY A 98 2.12 6.31 2.94
N GLN A 99 3.05 7.23 3.20
CA GLN A 99 3.23 7.83 4.53
C GLN A 99 1.99 8.62 4.94
N THR A 100 1.41 9.40 4.03
CA THR A 100 0.17 10.13 4.29
C THR A 100 -0.96 9.18 4.69
N LEU A 101 -1.15 8.09 3.94
CA LEU A 101 -2.18 7.10 4.22
C LEU A 101 -1.91 6.31 5.51
N LYS A 102 -0.64 5.99 5.78
CA LYS A 102 -0.20 5.30 6.98
C LYS A 102 -0.53 6.13 8.23
N GLU A 103 -0.21 7.41 8.23
CA GLU A 103 -0.56 8.33 9.33
C GLU A 103 -2.08 8.54 9.43
N ARG A 104 -2.73 8.86 8.31
CA ARG A 104 -4.18 9.14 8.25
C ARG A 104 -5.03 7.99 8.77
N TRP A 105 -4.64 6.76 8.48
CA TRP A 105 -5.38 5.55 8.88
C TRP A 105 -4.78 4.81 10.07
N ASN A 106 -3.74 5.38 10.69
CA ASN A 106 -3.01 4.82 11.81
C ASN A 106 -2.60 3.35 11.56
N ILE A 107 -1.95 3.10 10.43
CA ILE A 107 -1.57 1.75 9.99
C ILE A 107 -0.29 1.29 10.71
N THR A 108 -0.44 0.24 11.51
CA THR A 108 0.64 -0.40 12.27
C THR A 108 0.61 -1.92 12.05
N PRO A 109 1.21 -2.44 10.95
CA PRO A 109 1.20 -3.86 10.67
C PRO A 109 1.96 -4.66 11.76
N PRO A 110 1.48 -5.86 12.14
CA PRO A 110 2.13 -6.64 13.17
C PRO A 110 3.49 -7.17 12.69
N GLN A 111 4.53 -7.02 13.49
CA GLN A 111 5.88 -7.56 13.21
C GLN A 111 6.28 -8.66 14.19
N ASN A 112 5.32 -9.20 14.93
CA ASN A 112 5.52 -10.29 15.89
C ASN A 112 4.90 -11.59 15.36
N CYS A 113 5.24 -12.71 16.01
CA CYS A 113 4.79 -14.04 15.58
C CYS A 113 3.25 -14.18 15.61
N GLN A 114 2.58 -13.55 16.58
CA GLN A 114 1.13 -13.67 16.77
C GLN A 114 0.30 -13.01 15.65
N GLY A 115 0.93 -12.13 14.86
CA GLY A 115 0.27 -11.49 13.72
C GLY A 115 -0.25 -12.50 12.69
N CYS A 116 0.45 -13.62 12.51
CA CYS A 116 0.16 -14.60 11.44
C CYS A 116 0.24 -16.06 11.91
N HIS A 117 0.98 -16.36 12.99
CA HIS A 117 1.20 -17.73 13.49
C HIS A 117 0.34 -17.98 14.73
N ARG A 118 -0.95 -18.29 14.53
CA ARG A 118 -1.93 -18.51 15.60
C ARG A 118 -2.63 -19.84 15.44
#